data_AF-A0A6N9SJN8-F1
#
_entry.id   AF-A0A6N9SJN8-F1
#
_cell.length_a   1.000
_cell.length_b   1.000
_cell.length_c   1.000
_cell.angle_alpha   90.00
_cell.angle_beta   90.00
_cell.angle_gamma   90.00
#
_symmetry.space_group_name_H-M   'P 1'
#
loop_
_entity.id
_entity.type
_entity.pdbx_description
1 polymer ?
#
loop_
_entity_poly.entity_id
_entity_poly.type
_entity_poly.pdbx_seq_one_letter_code
_entity_poly.pdbx_strand_id
1 'polypeptide(L)' 'MWGLSGMFERVKISHEFFHYALKNRSAMPLLHAVADTVACHNRGVILEGVENEALFRIARDMNVQGCQGWL' A
#
# COMPACT_ATOMS: atom_id res chain seq x y z
N MET A 1 18.24 -23.31 6.07
CA MET A 1 18.29 -21.88 5.70
C MET A 1 17.18 -21.66 4.70
N TRP A 2 16.10 -20.95 5.07
CA TRP A 2 14.96 -20.74 4.18
C TRP A 2 15.38 -19.74 3.11
N GLY A 3 15.49 -20.19 1.86
CA GLY A 3 15.87 -19.36 0.72
C GLY A 3 14.74 -18.41 0.36
N LEU A 4 14.75 -17.21 0.94
CA LEU A 4 13.96 -16.11 0.43
C LEU A 4 14.67 -15.59 -0.82
N SER A 5 14.19 -15.96 -2.00
CA SER A 5 14.68 -15.47 -3.31
C SER A 5 14.50 -13.97 -3.52
N GLY A 6 14.15 -13.20 -2.47
CA GLY A 6 13.75 -11.80 -2.55
C GLY A 6 12.43 -11.57 -3.29
N MET A 7 11.82 -12.60 -3.86
CA MET A 7 10.60 -12.49 -4.65
C MET A 7 9.36 -12.64 -3.79
N PHE A 8 8.72 -11.52 -3.46
CA PHE A 8 7.41 -11.48 -2.82
C PHE A 8 6.30 -11.34 -3.87
N GLU A 9 5.18 -12.04 -3.67
CA GLU A 9 3.98 -11.88 -4.51
C GLU A 9 3.25 -10.57 -4.22
N ARG A 10 3.29 -10.14 -2.95
CA ARG A 10 2.60 -8.94 -2.48
C ARG A 10 3.42 -8.19 -1.43
N VAL A 11 3.25 -6.88 -1.39
CA VAL A 11 3.76 -5.98 -0.36
C VAL A 11 2.59 -5.37 0.38
N LYS A 12 2.66 -5.38 1.72
CA LYS A 12 1.71 -4.64 2.54
C LYS A 12 2.33 -3.32 2.93
N ILE A 13 1.61 -2.23 2.69
CA ILE A 13 1.95 -0.93 3.26
C ILE A 13 1.33 -0.85 4.64
N SER A 14 2.16 -0.57 5.63
CA SER A 14 1.71 -0.53 7.02
C SER A 14 0.71 0.61 7.25
N HIS A 15 -0.16 0.40 8.24
CA HIS A 15 -1.11 1.39 8.72
C HIS A 15 -0.42 2.73 9.05
N GLU A 16 0.71 2.70 9.75
CA GLU A 16 1.43 3.92 10.16
C GLU A 16 1.88 4.74 8.96
N PHE A 17 2.45 4.09 7.94
CA PHE A 17 2.94 4.80 6.76
C PHE A 17 1.79 5.35 5.91
N PHE A 18 0.73 4.57 5.71
CA PHE A 18 -0.44 5.03 4.96
C PHE A 18 -1.08 6.26 5.61
N HIS A 19 -1.34 6.21 6.92
CA HIS A 19 -1.92 7.33 7.67
C HIS A 19 -0.98 8.53 7.75
N TYR A 20 0.33 8.30 7.83
CA TYR A 20 1.32 9.38 7.75
C TYR A 20 1.27 10.09 6.39
N ALA A 21 1.23 9.34 5.28
CA ALA A 21 1.16 9.91 3.94
C ALA A 21 -0.12 10.74 3.71
N LEU A 22 -1.26 10.30 4.27
CA LEU A 22 -2.52 11.05 4.20
C LEU A 22 -2.45 12.39 4.94
N LYS A 23 -1.76 12.42 6.09
CA LYS A 23 -1.58 13.64 6.88
C LYS A 23 -0.50 14.55 6.31
N ASN A 24 0.49 13.99 5.62
CA ASN A 24 1.63 14.72 5.10
C ASN A 24 1.74 14.56 3.58
N ARG A 25 1.25 15.58 2.85
CA ARG A 25 1.20 15.56 1.39
C ARG A 25 2.56 15.32 0.72
N SER A 26 3.69 15.66 1.37
CA SER A 26 5.02 15.41 0.82
C SER A 26 5.42 13.93 0.82
N ALA A 27 4.76 13.09 1.61
CA ALA A 27 5.00 11.65 1.66
C ALA A 27 4.11 10.85 0.70
N MET A 28 3.05 11.47 0.15
CA MET A 28 2.17 10.84 -0.83
C MET A 28 2.92 10.38 -2.11
N PRO A 29 3.87 11.16 -2.68
CA PRO A 29 4.68 10.70 -3.81
C PRO A 29 5.48 9.44 -3.51
N LEU A 30 5.98 9.28 -2.28
CA LEU A 30 6.71 8.07 -1.88
C LEU A 30 5.76 6.85 -1.83
N LEU A 31 4.56 7.02 -1.29
CA LEU A 31 3.55 5.97 -1.27
C LEU A 31 3.19 5.51 -2.70
N HIS A 32 2.98 6.45 -3.64
CA HIS A 32 2.75 6.14 -5.04
C HIS A 32 3.95 5.46 -5.69
N ALA A 33 5.17 5.97 -5.48
CA ALA A 33 6.37 5.38 -6.04
C ALA A 33 6.57 3.92 -5.60
N VAL A 34 6.28 3.60 -4.33
CA VAL A 34 6.29 2.22 -3.85
C VAL A 34 5.22 1.38 -4.55
N ALA A 35 3.98 1.89 -4.62
CA ALA A 35 2.88 1.18 -5.27
C ALA A 35 3.19 0.85 -6.74
N ASP A 36 3.65 1.85 -7.50
CA ASP A 36 3.98 1.71 -8.92
C ASP A 36 5.18 0.79 -9.13
N THR A 37 6.23 0.89 -8.29
CA THR A 37 7.41 0.02 -8.40
C THR A 37 7.04 -1.45 -8.18
N VAL A 38 6.18 -1.73 -7.21
CA VAL A 38 5.71 -3.10 -6.93
C VAL A 38 4.82 -3.59 -8.08
N ALA A 39 3.93 -2.74 -8.60
CA ALA A 39 3.10 -3.06 -9.76
C ALA A 39 3.93 -3.36 -11.03
N CYS A 40 5.01 -2.61 -11.28
CA CYS A 40 5.93 -2.85 -12.41
C CYS A 40 6.57 -4.24 -12.39
N HIS A 41 6.67 -4.88 -11.22
CA HIS A 41 7.18 -6.23 -11.07
C HIS A 41 6.08 -7.31 -11.10
N ASN A 42 4.87 -6.95 -11.58
CA ASN A 42 3.66 -7.79 -11.56
C ASN A 42 3.32 -8.33 -10.15
N ARG A 43 3.57 -7.50 -9.12
CA ARG A 43 3.29 -7.84 -7.72
C ARG A 43 2.15 -6.99 -7.19
N GLY A 44 1.48 -7.49 -6.15
CA GLY A 44 0.36 -6.82 -5.52
C GLY A 44 0.76 -5.87 -4.40
N VAL A 45 0.00 -4.79 -4.23
CA VAL A 45 0.09 -3.92 -3.03
C VAL A 45 -1.20 -3.99 -2.24
N ILE A 46 -1.09 -4.13 -0.92
CA ILE A 46 -2.20 -4.07 0.02
C ILE A 46 -1.97 -2.90 0.97
N LEU A 47 -2.92 -1.97 1.06
CA LEU A 47 -2.89 -0.89 2.04
C LEU A 47 -3.53 -1.34 3.36
N GLU A 48 -2.79 -1.30 4.46
CA GLU A 48 -3.34 -1.56 5.79
C GLU A 48 -3.92 -0.30 6.44
N GLY A 49 -4.81 -0.48 7.41
CA GLY A 49 -5.36 0.63 8.20
C GLY A 49 -6.54 1.34 7.56
N VAL A 50 -7.29 0.66 6.68
CA VAL A 50 -8.53 1.20 6.10
C VAL A 50 -9.70 0.97 7.06
N GLU A 51 -10.02 2.00 7.83
CA GLU A 51 -10.98 1.93 8.97
C GLU A 51 -12.30 2.66 8.73
N ASN A 52 -12.44 3.33 7.58
CA ASN A 52 -13.67 4.04 7.21
C ASN A 52 -13.79 4.14 5.69
N GLU A 53 -15.01 4.45 5.22
CA GLU A 53 -15.36 4.58 3.80
C GLU A 53 -14.52 5.64 3.07
N ALA A 54 -14.10 6.72 3.75
CA ALA A 54 -13.27 7.76 3.13
C ALA A 54 -11.87 7.22 2.80
N LEU A 55 -11.27 6.44 3.70
CA LEU A 55 -9.99 5.76 3.47
C LEU A 55 -10.11 4.70 2.37
N PHE A 56 -11.23 3.97 2.33
CA PHE A 56 -11.48 2.98 1.27
C PHE A 56 -11.53 3.62 -0.11
N ARG A 57 -12.19 4.78 -0.25
CA ARG A 57 -12.22 5.52 -1.52
C ARG A 57 -10.84 5.97 -1.96
N ILE A 58 -10.03 6.48 -1.04
CA ILE A 58 -8.65 6.86 -1.34
C ILE A 58 -7.85 5.64 -1.79
N ALA A 59 -7.95 4.52 -1.06
CA ALA A 59 -7.26 3.28 -1.42
C ALA A 59 -7.69 2.72 -2.78
N ARG A 60 -8.98 2.78 -3.11
CA ARG A 60 -9.54 2.35 -4.40
C ARG A 60 -9.02 3.19 -5.57
N ASP A 61 -8.85 4.49 -5.35
CA ASP A 61 -8.37 5.42 -6.38
C ASP A 61 -6.84 5.31 -6.58
N MET A 62 -6.15 4.53 -5.75
CA MET A 62 -4.73 4.19 -5.91
C MET A 62 -4.55 2.92 -6.75
N ASN A 63 -3.41 2.82 -7.45
CA ASN A 63 -3.01 1.63 -8.22
C ASN A 63 -2.53 0.49 -7.29
N VAL A 64 -3.42 -0.01 -6.42
CA VAL A 64 -3.13 -1.08 -5.46
C VAL A 64 -4.09 -2.25 -5.66
N GLN A 65 -3.68 -3.46 -5.28
CA GLN A 65 -4.48 -4.67 -5.45
C GLN A 65 -5.62 -4.76 -4.44
N GLY A 66 -5.45 -4.17 -3.26
CA GLY A 66 -6.50 -4.15 -2.25
C GLY A 66 -6.12 -3.37 -1.00
N CYS A 67 -7.01 -3.44 -0.01
CA CYS A 67 -6.82 -2.84 1.30
C CYS A 67 -7.32 -3.77 2.41
N GLN A 68 -6.83 -3.55 3.63
CA GLN A 68 -7.21 -4.28 4.82
C GLN A 68 -7.41 -3.31 6.00
N GLY A 69 -8.48 -3.50 6.77
CA GLY A 69 -8.72 -2.79 8.02
C GLY A 69 -10.07 -3.18 8.63
N TRP A 70 -10.46 -2.47 9.68
CA TRP A 70 -11.68 -2.75 10.47
C TRP A 70 -12.98 -2.24 9.85
N LEU A 71 -12.91 -1.66 8.64
CA LEU A 71 -14.08 -1.20 7.88
C LEU A 71 -15.11 -2.33 7.68
#